data_AF-A0A946N7V7-F1
#
_entry.id   AF-A0A946N7V7-F1
#
_cell.length_a   1.000
_cell.length_b   1.000
_cell.length_c   1.000
_cell.angle_alpha   90.00
_cell.angle_beta   90.00
_cell.angle_gamma   90.00
#
_symmetry.space_group_name_H-M   'P 1'
#
loop_
_entity.id
_entity.type
_entity.pdbx_description
1 polymer ?
#
loop_
_entity_poly.entity_id
_entity_poly.type
_entity_poly.pdbx_seq_one_letter_code
_entity_poly.pdbx_strand_id
1 'polypeptide(L)'
;MWFEAHFSEIDLDKLLNAIFRLPDAIRPIYFSDNDSKRNKKNLVTNTKLFDAFIEKNRIGFFLRGEKGLYDIHTYPGLSPHINFDAPNEFQQYIMPLFEAVAPFDPCFAYAADREERIHRNRCFKTIGINHIESWVGRDFKGFLPGLYCHTLISDRLVEKFNVDLAELVSAAPSHIEIGDQGQLHLFKFYDDTTTWRSHTDWLDELCSQTRGVFSKRRVLEATAGVEDFEEYLDIMDQW
;
A
#
# COMPACT_ATOMS: atom_id res chain seq x y z
N MET A 1 -9.87 3.98 -5.60
CA MET A 1 -9.49 3.06 -4.53
C MET A 1 -8.12 2.54 -4.87
N TRP A 2 -7.21 2.64 -3.92
CA TRP A 2 -5.85 2.15 -3.99
C TRP A 2 -5.70 1.07 -2.94
N PHE A 3 -5.20 -0.09 -3.33
CA PHE A 3 -4.79 -1.16 -2.43
C PHE A 3 -3.30 -1.42 -2.66
N GLU A 4 -2.55 -1.65 -1.58
CA GLU A 4 -1.13 -1.96 -1.66
C GLU A 4 -0.78 -2.96 -0.56
N ALA A 5 -0.04 -4.01 -0.90
CA ALA A 5 0.43 -5.02 0.03
C ALA A 5 1.92 -5.27 -0.16
N HIS A 6 2.67 -5.22 0.94
CA HIS A 6 4.10 -5.45 1.00
C HIS A 6 4.40 -6.77 1.68
N PHE A 7 5.43 -7.44 1.18
CA PHE A 7 5.87 -8.75 1.64
C PHE A 7 7.34 -8.68 2.01
N SER A 8 7.79 -9.56 2.91
CA SER A 8 9.23 -9.77 3.11
C SER A 8 9.80 -10.70 2.05
N GLU A 9 9.05 -11.73 1.70
CA GLU A 9 9.34 -12.68 0.64
C GLU A 9 8.02 -13.04 -0.04
N ILE A 10 8.07 -13.39 -1.33
CA ILE A 10 6.85 -13.75 -2.05
C ILE A 10 7.07 -14.89 -3.04
N ASP A 11 6.21 -15.90 -2.95
CA ASP A 11 6.04 -16.92 -3.98
C ASP A 11 5.12 -16.33 -5.06
N LEU A 12 5.74 -15.69 -6.07
CA LEU A 12 5.03 -14.96 -7.12
C LEU A 12 3.98 -15.84 -7.83
N ASP A 13 4.31 -17.10 -8.11
CA ASP A 13 3.42 -17.99 -8.86
C ASP A 13 2.17 -18.31 -8.04
N LYS A 14 2.30 -18.52 -6.73
CA LYS A 14 1.13 -18.73 -5.87
C LYS A 14 0.33 -17.44 -5.69
N LEU A 15 0.97 -16.28 -5.52
CA LEU A 15 0.27 -14.99 -5.45
C LEU A 15 -0.57 -14.77 -6.71
N LEU A 16 0.02 -14.96 -7.90
CA LEU A 16 -0.67 -14.80 -9.17
C LEU A 16 -1.90 -15.71 -9.27
N ASN A 17 -1.75 -16.97 -8.85
CA ASN A 17 -2.87 -17.91 -8.80
C ASN A 17 -3.99 -17.44 -7.87
N ALA A 18 -3.68 -16.82 -6.73
CA ALA A 18 -4.69 -16.24 -5.85
C ALA A 18 -5.39 -15.03 -6.50
N ILE A 19 -4.63 -14.12 -7.12
CA ILE A 19 -5.18 -12.95 -7.83
C ILE A 19 -6.11 -13.39 -8.97
N PHE A 20 -5.78 -14.45 -9.70
CA PHE A 20 -6.64 -14.97 -10.77
C PHE A 20 -7.93 -15.65 -10.26
N ARG A 21 -8.05 -15.93 -8.97
CA ARG A 21 -9.27 -16.45 -8.34
C ARG A 21 -10.19 -15.35 -7.80
N LEU A 22 -9.76 -14.09 -7.86
CA LEU A 22 -10.58 -12.97 -7.44
C LEU A 22 -11.88 -12.85 -8.28
N PRO A 23 -12.90 -12.14 -7.76
CA PRO A 23 -14.15 -11.88 -8.48
C PRO A 23 -13.92 -11.30 -9.88
N ASP A 24 -14.80 -11.63 -10.83
CA ASP A 24 -14.65 -11.26 -12.26
C ASP A 24 -14.32 -9.78 -12.46
N ALA A 25 -14.94 -8.89 -11.68
CA ALA A 25 -14.80 -7.45 -11.82
C ALA A 25 -13.38 -6.92 -11.57
N ILE A 26 -12.62 -7.58 -10.69
CA ILE A 26 -11.23 -7.21 -10.35
C ILE A 26 -10.22 -8.22 -10.88
N ARG A 27 -10.65 -9.37 -11.42
CA ARG A 27 -9.75 -10.38 -11.95
C ARG A 27 -8.94 -9.81 -13.13
N PRO A 28 -7.62 -10.01 -13.17
CA PRO A 28 -6.84 -9.60 -14.33
C PRO A 28 -7.15 -10.45 -15.57
N ILE A 29 -7.11 -9.79 -16.72
CA ILE A 29 -7.40 -10.32 -18.06
C ILE A 29 -6.18 -10.20 -18.98
N TYR A 30 -5.42 -9.11 -18.85
CA TYR A 30 -4.27 -8.82 -19.69
C TYR A 30 -2.98 -8.65 -18.88
N PHE A 31 -1.82 -8.81 -19.53
CA PHE A 31 -0.51 -8.53 -18.95
C PHE A 31 0.33 -7.58 -19.83
N SER A 32 1.21 -6.80 -19.21
CA SER A 32 2.13 -5.88 -19.89
C SER A 32 3.37 -5.56 -19.03
N ASP A 33 4.45 -5.14 -19.68
CA ASP A 33 5.71 -4.68 -19.06
C ASP A 33 5.65 -3.19 -18.66
N ASN A 34 4.59 -2.50 -19.04
CA ASN A 34 4.38 -1.08 -18.75
C ASN A 34 2.89 -0.79 -18.46
N ASP A 35 2.63 0.45 -18.06
CA ASP A 35 1.30 0.97 -17.80
C ASP A 35 0.49 1.30 -19.09
N SER A 36 0.93 0.82 -20.26
CA SER A 36 0.28 1.17 -21.53
C SER A 36 -1.06 0.43 -21.76
N LYS A 37 -1.75 0.83 -22.84
CA LYS A 37 -3.10 0.37 -23.19
C LYS A 37 -3.17 -1.14 -23.39
N ARG A 38 -4.36 -1.69 -23.14
CA ARG A 38 -4.68 -3.12 -23.33
C ARG A 38 -4.23 -3.63 -24.69
N ASN A 39 -3.33 -4.61 -24.68
CA ASN A 39 -3.01 -5.38 -25.86
C ASN A 39 -3.88 -6.65 -25.87
N LYS A 40 -4.82 -6.72 -26.83
CA LYS A 40 -5.74 -7.87 -26.98
C LYS A 40 -5.02 -9.21 -27.21
N LYS A 41 -3.73 -9.19 -27.58
CA LYS A 41 -2.91 -10.40 -27.74
C LYS A 41 -2.33 -10.91 -26.42
N ASN A 42 -2.16 -10.05 -25.42
CA ASN A 42 -1.53 -10.38 -24.15
C ASN A 42 -2.58 -10.81 -23.13
N LEU A 43 -3.31 -11.89 -23.42
CA LEU A 43 -4.32 -12.44 -22.51
C LEU A 43 -3.67 -13.39 -21.50
N VAL A 44 -4.02 -13.27 -20.22
CA VAL A 44 -3.53 -14.19 -19.17
C VAL A 44 -3.96 -15.64 -19.41
N THR A 45 -5.05 -15.85 -20.16
CA THR A 45 -5.52 -17.18 -20.58
C THR A 45 -4.64 -17.83 -21.66
N ASN A 46 -3.78 -17.07 -22.34
CA ASN A 46 -2.76 -17.61 -23.23
C ASN A 46 -1.54 -18.03 -22.38
N THR A 47 -1.68 -19.14 -21.65
CA THR A 47 -0.71 -19.62 -20.65
C THR A 47 0.71 -19.66 -21.18
N LYS A 48 0.95 -20.23 -22.37
CA LYS A 48 2.28 -20.28 -22.98
C LYS A 48 2.93 -18.90 -23.16
N LEU A 49 2.16 -17.90 -23.61
CA LEU A 49 2.67 -16.55 -23.79
C LEU A 49 2.84 -15.83 -22.45
N PHE A 50 1.92 -16.07 -21.51
CA PHE A 50 1.96 -15.50 -20.17
C PHE A 50 3.15 -16.01 -19.36
N ASP A 51 3.37 -17.32 -19.33
CA ASP A 51 4.49 -17.95 -18.60
C ASP A 51 5.84 -17.43 -19.11
N ALA A 52 6.00 -17.36 -20.44
CA ALA A 52 7.20 -16.80 -21.07
C ALA A 52 7.38 -15.30 -20.76
N PHE A 53 6.28 -14.56 -20.62
CA PHE A 53 6.33 -13.16 -20.23
C PHE A 53 6.75 -13.00 -18.76
N ILE A 54 6.18 -13.78 -17.84
CA ILE A 54 6.51 -13.74 -16.41
C ILE A 54 7.98 -14.12 -16.18
N GLU A 55 8.48 -15.16 -16.85
CA GLU A 55 9.88 -15.56 -16.76
C GLU A 55 10.84 -14.41 -17.13
N LYS A 56 10.50 -13.63 -18.17
CA LYS A 56 11.29 -12.50 -18.62
C LYS A 56 11.15 -11.25 -17.73
N ASN A 57 10.01 -11.07 -17.06
CA ASN A 57 9.67 -9.85 -16.33
C ASN A 57 9.45 -10.08 -14.83
N ARG A 58 10.11 -11.08 -14.22
CA ARG A 58 9.86 -11.45 -12.82
C ARG A 58 9.93 -10.27 -11.85
N ILE A 59 10.87 -9.34 -12.07
CA ILE A 59 11.12 -8.20 -11.18
C ILE A 59 10.01 -7.15 -11.15
N GLY A 60 9.18 -7.07 -12.19
CA GLY A 60 8.19 -6.01 -12.32
C GLY A 60 7.30 -6.15 -13.56
N PHE A 61 5.98 -6.10 -13.38
CA PHE A 61 5.01 -6.13 -14.48
C PHE A 61 3.61 -5.69 -14.04
N PHE A 62 2.74 -5.50 -15.03
CA PHE A 62 1.36 -5.07 -14.84
C PHE A 62 0.37 -6.15 -15.25
N LEU A 63 -0.71 -6.29 -14.48
CA LEU A 63 -1.88 -7.08 -14.86
C LEU A 63 -3.12 -6.20 -14.90
N ARG A 64 -3.97 -6.36 -15.91
CA ARG A 64 -5.12 -5.46 -16.13
C ARG A 64 -6.43 -6.22 -16.16
N GLY A 65 -7.36 -5.81 -15.31
CA GLY A 65 -8.78 -6.18 -15.41
C GLY A 65 -9.57 -5.20 -16.28
N GLU A 66 -10.90 -5.28 -16.20
CA GLU A 66 -11.81 -4.38 -16.92
C GLU A 66 -11.81 -2.94 -16.38
N LYS A 67 -11.56 -2.76 -15.09
CA LYS A 67 -11.54 -1.44 -14.45
C LYS A 67 -10.41 -1.28 -13.43
N GLY A 68 -9.52 -2.27 -13.33
CA GLY A 68 -8.42 -2.27 -12.38
C GLY A 68 -7.06 -2.55 -13.03
N LEU A 69 -6.01 -2.05 -12.39
CA LEU A 69 -4.61 -2.27 -12.72
C LEU A 69 -3.88 -2.82 -11.50
N TYR A 70 -3.30 -4.00 -11.64
CA TYR A 70 -2.30 -4.49 -10.72
C TYR A 70 -0.92 -4.09 -11.22
N ASP A 71 -0.09 -3.63 -10.30
CA ASP A 71 1.32 -3.33 -10.50
C ASP A 71 2.11 -4.17 -9.50
N ILE A 72 2.90 -5.11 -10.02
CA ILE A 72 3.59 -6.14 -9.22
C ILE A 72 5.09 -5.86 -9.31
N HIS A 73 5.73 -5.74 -8.16
CA HIS A 73 7.16 -5.49 -8.03
C HIS A 73 7.82 -6.55 -7.14
N THR A 74 8.89 -7.17 -7.61
CA THR A 74 9.68 -8.16 -6.86
C THR A 74 11.20 -7.89 -6.95
N TYR A 75 11.59 -6.62 -7.14
CA TYR A 75 12.98 -6.23 -7.26
C TYR A 75 13.85 -6.71 -6.07
N PRO A 76 14.99 -7.35 -6.33
CA PRO A 76 15.94 -7.70 -5.29
C PRO A 76 16.41 -6.46 -4.51
N GLY A 77 16.42 -6.54 -3.18
CA GLY A 77 16.84 -5.46 -2.30
C GLY A 77 15.75 -4.46 -1.90
N LEU A 78 14.55 -4.58 -2.48
CA LEU A 78 13.35 -3.88 -2.01
C LEU A 78 12.32 -4.91 -1.52
N SER A 79 11.43 -4.50 -0.61
CA SER A 79 10.31 -5.34 -0.22
C SER A 79 9.40 -5.58 -1.44
N PRO A 80 9.16 -6.85 -1.84
CA PRO A 80 8.19 -7.15 -2.87
C PRO A 80 6.83 -6.57 -2.51
N HIS A 81 6.10 -6.05 -3.49
CA HIS A 81 4.78 -5.49 -3.25
C HIS A 81 3.88 -5.61 -4.47
N ILE A 82 2.58 -5.55 -4.20
CA ILE A 82 1.55 -5.45 -5.22
C ILE A 82 0.66 -4.25 -4.92
N ASN A 83 0.42 -3.45 -5.95
CA ASN A 83 -0.56 -2.38 -5.92
C ASN A 83 -1.76 -2.78 -6.77
N PHE A 84 -2.97 -2.48 -6.33
CA PHE A 84 -4.17 -2.54 -7.13
C PHE A 84 -4.85 -1.19 -7.16
N ASP A 85 -5.11 -0.72 -8.37
CA ASP A 85 -5.63 0.59 -8.64
C ASP A 85 -6.93 0.50 -9.44
N ALA A 86 -8.03 0.99 -8.86
CA ALA A 86 -9.36 0.96 -9.45
C ALA A 86 -10.20 2.20 -9.07
N PRO A 87 -11.31 2.48 -9.78
CA PRO A 87 -12.29 3.49 -9.36
C PRO A 87 -12.87 3.22 -7.96
N ASN A 88 -13.36 4.25 -7.27
CA ASN A 88 -13.89 4.13 -5.90
C ASN A 88 -15.13 3.22 -5.80
N GLU A 89 -15.88 3.04 -6.89
CA GLU A 89 -17.00 2.08 -6.99
C GLU A 89 -16.59 0.60 -6.81
N PHE A 90 -15.30 0.32 -6.61
CA PHE A 90 -14.75 -1.01 -6.34
C PHE A 90 -14.50 -1.29 -4.86
N GLN A 91 -14.90 -0.40 -3.94
CA GLN A 91 -14.63 -0.57 -2.51
C GLN A 91 -15.18 -1.86 -1.90
N GLN A 92 -16.27 -2.43 -2.43
CA GLN A 92 -16.80 -3.73 -2.02
C GLN A 92 -15.81 -4.89 -2.22
N TYR A 93 -14.75 -4.69 -3.00
CA TYR A 93 -13.71 -5.68 -3.27
C TYR A 93 -12.48 -5.56 -2.37
N ILE A 94 -12.46 -4.61 -1.42
CA ILE A 94 -11.35 -4.45 -0.48
C ILE A 94 -11.11 -5.72 0.34
N MET A 95 -12.15 -6.31 0.90
CA MET A 95 -12.04 -7.56 1.68
C MET A 95 -11.53 -8.74 0.84
N PRO A 96 -12.10 -9.03 -0.36
CA PRO A 96 -11.53 -10.02 -1.26
C PRO A 96 -10.04 -9.83 -1.58
N LEU A 97 -9.55 -8.58 -1.69
CA LEU A 97 -8.13 -8.31 -1.92
C LEU A 97 -7.29 -8.70 -0.70
N PHE A 98 -7.69 -8.30 0.51
CA PHE A 98 -7.00 -8.70 1.74
C PHE A 98 -7.00 -10.21 1.93
N GLU A 99 -8.14 -10.87 1.72
CA GLU A 99 -8.27 -12.33 1.81
C GLU A 99 -7.38 -13.06 0.79
N ALA A 100 -7.23 -12.50 -0.42
CA ALA A 100 -6.38 -13.10 -1.43
C ALA A 100 -4.88 -12.97 -1.12
N VAL A 101 -4.45 -11.90 -0.46
CA VAL A 101 -3.01 -11.71 -0.12
C VAL A 101 -2.62 -12.30 1.24
N ALA A 102 -3.56 -12.44 2.18
CA ALA A 102 -3.26 -12.89 3.54
C ALA A 102 -2.51 -14.23 3.63
N PRO A 103 -2.78 -15.26 2.80
CA PRO A 103 -2.03 -16.53 2.83
C PRO A 103 -0.54 -16.39 2.47
N PHE A 104 -0.12 -15.23 1.95
CA PHE A 104 1.26 -14.93 1.56
C PHE A 104 2.02 -14.10 2.60
N ASP A 105 1.47 -13.98 3.82
CA ASP A 105 2.09 -13.31 4.97
C ASP A 105 2.62 -11.89 4.65
N PRO A 106 1.77 -10.99 4.13
CA PRO A 106 2.17 -9.59 3.92
C PRO A 106 2.60 -8.97 5.25
N CYS A 107 3.71 -8.25 5.25
CA CYS A 107 4.16 -7.55 6.45
C CYS A 107 3.26 -6.35 6.78
N PHE A 108 2.74 -5.70 5.73
CA PHE A 108 1.85 -4.55 5.79
C PHE A 108 1.00 -4.50 4.52
N ALA A 109 -0.26 -4.09 4.65
CA ALA A 109 -1.09 -3.76 3.50
C ALA A 109 -2.11 -2.68 3.86
N TYR A 110 -2.64 -1.96 2.88
CA TYR A 110 -3.70 -0.99 3.12
C TYR A 110 -4.63 -0.85 1.91
N ALA A 111 -5.84 -0.37 2.18
CA ALA A 111 -6.76 0.11 1.15
C ALA A 111 -7.28 1.51 1.53
N ALA A 112 -7.22 2.43 0.57
CA ALA A 112 -7.45 3.85 0.77
C ALA A 112 -8.02 4.53 -0.48
N ASP A 113 -8.52 5.75 -0.33
CA ASP A 113 -8.64 6.67 -1.46
C ASP A 113 -7.24 7.17 -1.86
N ARG A 114 -7.04 7.53 -3.14
CA ARG A 114 -5.73 8.01 -3.59
C ARG A 114 -5.34 9.32 -2.92
N GLU A 115 -6.31 10.19 -2.69
CA GLU A 115 -6.07 11.48 -2.06
C GLU A 115 -5.75 11.31 -0.57
N GLU A 116 -6.26 10.25 0.08
CA GLU A 116 -5.82 9.88 1.42
C GLU A 116 -4.34 9.50 1.42
N ARG A 117 -3.89 8.66 0.49
CA ARG A 117 -2.48 8.28 0.36
C ARG A 117 -1.57 9.49 0.13
N ILE A 118 -2.00 10.41 -0.74
CA ILE A 118 -1.29 11.67 -0.98
C ILE A 118 -1.26 12.51 0.30
N HIS A 119 -2.38 12.63 1.00
CA HIS A 119 -2.45 13.35 2.27
C HIS A 119 -1.51 12.74 3.31
N ARG A 120 -1.42 11.42 3.41
CA ARG A 120 -0.60 10.78 4.45
C ARG A 120 0.88 10.78 4.14
N ASN A 121 1.27 10.65 2.87
CA ASN A 121 2.66 10.32 2.52
C ASN A 121 3.32 11.27 1.54
N ARG A 122 2.67 12.36 1.13
CA ARG A 122 3.25 13.34 0.18
C ARG A 122 3.40 14.70 0.84
N CYS A 123 4.63 15.22 0.80
CA CYS A 123 4.96 16.56 1.23
C CYS A 123 5.22 17.46 0.03
N PHE A 124 4.77 18.70 0.12
CA PHE A 124 4.99 19.74 -0.88
C PHE A 124 5.66 20.93 -0.21
N LYS A 125 6.76 21.41 -0.78
CA LYS A 125 7.45 22.59 -0.28
C LYS A 125 7.98 23.45 -1.43
N THR A 126 7.86 24.76 -1.26
CA THR A 126 8.48 25.73 -2.18
C THR A 126 9.69 26.35 -1.50
N ILE A 127 10.85 26.25 -2.14
CA ILE A 127 12.10 26.88 -1.71
C ILE A 127 12.60 27.75 -2.86
N GLY A 128 12.56 29.07 -2.70
CA GLY A 128 12.82 30.02 -3.78
C GLY A 128 11.86 29.81 -4.95
N ILE A 129 12.39 29.42 -6.12
CA ILE A 129 11.61 29.12 -7.34
C ILE A 129 11.29 27.62 -7.49
N ASN A 130 11.83 26.77 -6.63
CA ASN A 130 11.70 25.32 -6.76
C ASN A 130 10.45 24.83 -6.04
N HIS A 131 9.65 24.04 -6.73
CA HIS A 131 8.54 23.28 -6.15
C HIS A 131 8.98 21.84 -5.97
N ILE A 132 9.13 21.44 -4.71
CA ILE A 132 9.66 20.14 -4.32
C ILE A 132 8.50 19.30 -3.85
N GLU A 133 8.47 18.09 -4.37
CA GLU A 133 7.52 17.07 -3.98
C GLU A 133 8.29 15.83 -3.53
N SER A 134 7.95 15.35 -2.34
CA SER A 134 8.65 14.23 -1.72
C SER A 134 7.64 13.26 -1.14
N TRP A 135 7.89 11.97 -1.34
CA TRP A 135 7.13 10.91 -0.70
C TRP A 135 7.86 10.42 0.54
N VAL A 136 7.17 10.40 1.67
CA VAL A 136 7.71 10.07 3.00
C VAL A 136 6.84 9.04 3.70
N GLY A 137 7.43 8.36 4.68
CA GLY A 137 6.74 7.39 5.50
C GLY A 137 6.37 6.15 4.72
N ARG A 138 7.17 5.72 3.74
CA ARG A 138 6.85 4.54 2.91
C ARG A 138 7.87 3.44 3.02
N ASP A 139 9.03 3.73 3.61
CA ASP A 139 10.03 2.71 3.84
C ASP A 139 9.82 2.06 5.21
N PHE A 140 9.93 0.73 5.28
CA PHE A 140 9.77 -0.02 6.52
C PHE A 140 11.06 -0.01 7.36
N LYS A 141 11.79 1.13 7.37
CA LYS A 141 13.06 1.25 8.08
C LYS A 141 12.83 1.49 9.56
N GLY A 142 11.99 2.47 9.92
CA GLY A 142 11.82 2.92 11.31
C GLY A 142 10.39 2.87 11.86
N PHE A 143 9.39 2.73 11.00
CA PHE A 143 7.98 2.82 11.38
C PHE A 143 7.07 2.06 10.40
N LEU A 144 5.82 1.89 10.79
CA LEU A 144 4.71 1.60 9.88
C LEU A 144 4.44 2.82 8.98
N PRO A 145 4.13 2.62 7.68
CA PRO A 145 3.91 3.72 6.73
C PRO A 145 2.79 4.73 7.05
N GLY A 146 1.94 4.37 8.01
CA GLY A 146 0.78 5.14 8.44
C GLY A 146 -0.43 4.23 8.64
N LEU A 147 -1.53 4.82 9.07
CA LEU A 147 -2.83 4.18 9.16
C LEU A 147 -3.74 4.76 8.08
N TYR A 148 -4.47 3.92 7.37
CA TYR A 148 -5.41 4.27 6.30
C TYR A 148 -6.80 3.70 6.61
N CYS A 149 -7.81 3.97 5.76
CA CYS A 149 -9.17 3.41 5.91
C CYS A 149 -9.17 1.94 6.34
N HIS A 150 -8.49 1.08 5.57
CA HIS A 150 -8.18 -0.29 5.97
C HIS A 150 -6.66 -0.46 6.07
N THR A 151 -6.16 -1.00 7.17
CA THR A 151 -4.74 -1.21 7.40
C THR A 151 -4.50 -2.61 7.96
N LEU A 152 -3.70 -3.41 7.28
CA LEU A 152 -3.23 -4.72 7.70
C LEU A 152 -1.81 -4.60 8.24
N ILE A 153 -1.58 -5.12 9.44
CA ILE A 153 -0.29 -5.08 10.11
C ILE A 153 0.05 -6.48 10.61
N SER A 154 1.24 -6.99 10.27
CA SER A 154 1.74 -8.26 10.84
C SER A 154 2.29 -8.07 12.26
N ASP A 155 2.19 -9.10 13.09
CA ASP A 155 2.83 -9.18 14.42
C ASP A 155 4.30 -8.78 14.36
N ARG A 156 5.01 -9.25 13.33
CA ARG A 156 6.42 -8.90 13.11
C ARG A 156 6.66 -7.39 13.06
N LEU A 157 5.79 -6.62 12.41
CA LEU A 157 5.96 -5.16 12.36
C LEU A 157 5.49 -4.49 13.66
N VAL A 158 4.47 -5.03 14.31
CA VAL A 158 4.05 -4.58 15.65
C VAL A 158 5.21 -4.66 16.63
N GLU A 159 5.87 -5.82 16.70
CA GLU A 159 7.05 -6.06 17.53
C GLU A 159 8.24 -5.19 17.09
N LYS A 160 8.57 -5.19 15.80
CA LYS A 160 9.74 -4.47 15.26
C LYS A 160 9.71 -2.98 15.60
N PHE A 161 8.54 -2.35 15.49
CA PHE A 161 8.39 -0.90 15.71
C PHE A 161 7.80 -0.55 17.07
N ASN A 162 7.54 -1.55 17.92
CA ASN A 162 6.92 -1.39 19.24
C ASN A 162 5.61 -0.59 19.14
N VAL A 163 4.72 -1.03 18.24
CA VAL A 163 3.39 -0.46 18.06
C VAL A 163 2.49 -0.93 19.18
N ASP A 164 1.76 -0.01 19.81
CA ASP A 164 0.76 -0.37 20.82
C ASP A 164 -0.48 -0.93 20.11
N LEU A 165 -0.52 -2.25 19.97
CA LEU A 165 -1.61 -2.93 19.30
C LEU A 165 -2.95 -2.71 20.04
N ALA A 166 -2.93 -2.62 21.37
CA ALA A 166 -4.13 -2.42 22.16
C ALA A 166 -4.74 -1.03 21.93
N GLU A 167 -3.89 -0.01 21.78
CA GLU A 167 -4.31 1.33 21.37
C GLU A 167 -5.02 1.30 20.00
N LEU A 168 -4.43 0.62 19.01
CA LEU A 168 -5.02 0.51 17.67
C LEU A 168 -6.35 -0.24 17.67
N VAL A 169 -6.44 -1.36 18.40
CA VAL A 169 -7.68 -2.13 18.55
C VAL A 169 -8.76 -1.30 19.23
N SER A 170 -8.40 -0.50 20.24
CA SER A 170 -9.35 0.39 20.92
C SER A 170 -9.81 1.56 20.04
N ALA A 171 -8.98 2.03 19.12
CA ALA A 171 -9.27 3.18 18.26
C ALA A 171 -10.07 2.78 17.01
N ALA A 172 -9.86 1.58 16.47
CA ALA A 172 -10.52 1.13 15.25
C ALA A 172 -11.96 0.66 15.53
N PRO A 173 -12.98 1.16 14.78
CA PRO A 173 -14.34 0.63 14.86
C PRO A 173 -14.47 -0.86 14.54
N SER A 174 -13.54 -1.43 13.77
CA SER A 174 -13.48 -2.85 13.49
C SER A 174 -12.03 -3.33 13.39
N HIS A 175 -11.78 -4.50 13.97
CA HIS A 175 -10.52 -5.21 13.94
C HIS A 175 -10.83 -6.70 13.77
N ILE A 176 -10.13 -7.35 12.85
CA ILE A 176 -10.14 -8.81 12.70
C ILE A 176 -8.71 -9.31 12.53
N GLU A 177 -8.49 -10.56 12.92
CA GLU A 177 -7.28 -11.31 12.59
C GLU A 177 -7.54 -12.12 11.32
N ILE A 178 -6.61 -12.07 10.36
CA ILE A 178 -6.70 -12.81 9.10
C ILE A 178 -5.41 -13.60 8.85
N GLY A 179 -5.50 -14.58 7.94
CA GLY A 179 -4.39 -15.50 7.62
C GLY A 179 -4.40 -16.75 8.50
N ASP A 180 -3.62 -17.76 8.08
CA ASP A 180 -3.71 -19.13 8.61
C ASP A 180 -3.27 -19.27 10.08
N GLN A 181 -2.60 -18.26 10.64
CA GLN A 181 -2.04 -18.27 12.00
C GLN A 181 -2.48 -17.08 12.86
N GLY A 182 -3.42 -16.23 12.39
CA GLY A 182 -3.92 -15.07 13.15
C GLY A 182 -2.91 -13.92 13.32
N GLN A 183 -1.73 -14.00 12.71
CA GLN A 183 -0.63 -13.05 12.87
C GLN A 183 -0.78 -11.73 12.09
N LEU A 184 -1.90 -11.54 11.38
CA LEU A 184 -2.17 -10.35 10.60
C LEU A 184 -3.41 -9.65 11.14
N HIS A 185 -3.23 -8.43 11.64
CA HIS A 185 -4.29 -7.60 12.20
C HIS A 185 -4.82 -6.65 11.13
N LEU A 186 -6.07 -6.86 10.69
CA LEU A 186 -6.76 -5.97 9.77
C LEU A 186 -7.64 -4.99 10.56
N PHE A 187 -7.26 -3.73 10.53
CA PHE A 187 -8.01 -2.62 11.09
C PHE A 187 -8.85 -1.96 10.02
N LYS A 188 -10.07 -1.57 10.39
CA LYS A 188 -10.91 -0.66 9.63
C LYS A 188 -11.22 0.55 10.51
N PHE A 189 -10.64 1.70 10.17
CA PHE A 189 -10.77 2.93 10.95
C PHE A 189 -12.04 3.72 10.63
N TYR A 190 -12.62 3.52 9.45
CA TYR A 190 -13.91 4.09 9.04
C TYR A 190 -14.47 3.32 7.82
N ASP A 191 -15.75 3.55 7.51
CA ASP A 191 -16.51 2.63 6.66
C ASP A 191 -16.23 2.70 5.16
N ASP A 192 -16.08 3.91 4.64
CA ASP A 192 -15.98 4.21 3.21
C ASP A 192 -14.66 4.93 2.93
N THR A 193 -13.89 4.41 1.98
CA THR A 193 -12.59 5.02 1.61
C THR A 193 -12.72 6.47 1.15
N THR A 194 -13.87 6.87 0.62
CA THR A 194 -14.14 8.22 0.09
C THR A 194 -14.45 9.25 1.17
N THR A 195 -14.79 8.82 2.39
CA THR A 195 -15.10 9.72 3.51
C THR A 195 -13.88 10.07 4.36
N TRP A 196 -12.67 9.70 3.92
CA TRP A 196 -11.43 9.88 4.68
C TRP A 196 -11.23 11.32 5.20
N ARG A 197 -11.68 12.34 4.45
CA ARG A 197 -11.54 13.75 4.84
C ARG A 197 -12.22 14.10 6.16
N SER A 198 -13.35 13.47 6.50
CA SER A 198 -14.01 13.69 7.79
C SER A 198 -13.31 13.01 8.96
N HIS A 199 -12.34 12.13 8.68
CA HIS A 199 -11.57 11.37 9.67
C HIS A 199 -10.10 11.81 9.74
N THR A 200 -9.69 12.78 8.90
CA THR A 200 -8.28 13.18 8.77
C THR A 200 -7.67 13.63 10.09
N ASP A 201 -8.28 14.61 10.77
CA ASP A 201 -7.68 15.18 11.99
C ASP A 201 -7.48 14.14 13.08
N TRP A 202 -8.47 13.27 13.25
CA TRP A 202 -8.43 12.18 14.23
C TRP A 202 -7.39 11.12 13.85
N LEU A 203 -7.35 10.65 12.60
CA LEU A 203 -6.42 9.59 12.22
C LEU A 203 -4.97 10.11 12.14
N ASP A 204 -4.77 11.39 11.79
CA ASP A 204 -3.46 12.05 11.86
C ASP A 204 -2.99 12.20 13.32
N GLU A 205 -3.91 12.51 14.24
CA GLU A 205 -3.63 12.53 15.68
C GLU A 205 -3.22 11.14 16.17
N LEU A 206 -4.01 10.11 15.85
CA LEU A 206 -3.71 8.73 16.20
C LEU A 206 -2.32 8.31 15.68
N CYS A 207 -2.00 8.63 14.42
CA CYS A 207 -0.66 8.36 13.85
C CYS A 207 0.45 9.11 14.59
N SER A 208 0.21 10.35 15.04
CA SER A 208 1.21 11.12 15.80
C SER A 208 1.42 10.64 17.24
N GLN A 209 0.39 10.06 17.87
CA GLN A 209 0.44 9.57 19.24
C GLN A 209 0.90 8.10 19.32
N THR A 210 0.55 7.29 18.33
CA THR A 210 0.91 5.86 18.31
C THR A 210 2.40 5.71 18.03
N ARG A 211 3.11 5.05 18.96
CA ARG A 211 4.53 4.72 18.77
C ARG A 211 4.70 3.77 17.58
N GLY A 212 5.79 3.95 16.83
CA GLY A 212 6.11 3.08 15.70
C GLY A 212 5.27 3.31 14.45
N VAL A 213 4.33 4.27 14.47
CA VAL A 213 3.55 4.69 13.30
C VAL A 213 4.11 6.00 12.75
N PHE A 214 4.21 6.07 11.42
CA PHE A 214 4.60 7.29 10.71
C PHE A 214 3.53 8.37 10.85
N SER A 215 3.96 9.61 11.03
CA SER A 215 3.08 10.78 10.98
C SER A 215 3.71 11.89 10.17
N LYS A 216 3.02 12.30 9.10
CA LYS A 216 3.44 13.43 8.25
C LYS A 216 3.61 14.73 9.05
N ARG A 217 2.87 14.89 10.17
CA ARG A 217 3.00 16.07 11.04
C ARG A 217 4.44 16.25 11.54
N ARG A 218 5.12 15.16 11.93
CA ARG A 218 6.51 15.20 12.39
C ARG A 218 7.47 15.67 11.29
N VAL A 219 7.21 15.28 10.04
CA VAL A 219 7.99 15.74 8.87
C VAL A 219 7.77 17.23 8.61
N LEU A 220 6.51 17.68 8.66
CA LEU A 220 6.15 19.08 8.46
C LEU A 220 6.73 19.99 9.56
N GLU A 221 6.76 19.50 10.80
CA GLU A 221 7.41 20.18 11.92
C GLU A 221 8.93 20.25 11.74
N ALA A 222 9.58 19.13 11.40
CA ALA A 222 11.03 19.08 11.19
C ALA A 222 11.51 19.96 10.03
N THR A 223 10.66 20.12 9.01
CA THR A 223 10.96 20.96 7.83
C THR A 223 10.40 22.38 7.96
N ALA A 224 9.77 22.74 9.09
CA ALA A 224 9.23 24.08 9.28
C ALA A 224 10.38 25.11 9.28
N GLY A 225 10.31 26.09 8.38
CA GLY A 225 11.31 27.17 8.29
C GLY A 225 12.62 26.81 7.58
N VAL A 226 12.80 25.57 7.11
CA VAL A 226 14.00 25.22 6.31
C VAL A 226 13.92 25.90 4.94
N GLU A 227 14.89 26.75 4.61
CA GLU A 227 14.94 27.49 3.33
C GLU A 227 16.09 27.02 2.41
N ASP A 228 16.93 26.10 2.90
CA ASP A 228 17.96 25.47 2.09
C ASP A 228 17.45 24.16 1.47
N PHE A 229 17.81 23.95 0.20
CA PHE A 229 17.34 22.80 -0.56
C PHE A 229 18.02 21.49 -0.11
N GLU A 230 19.33 21.53 0.16
CA GLU A 230 20.09 20.35 0.55
C GLU A 230 19.68 19.92 1.97
N GLU A 231 19.56 20.88 2.90
CA GLU A 231 19.05 20.62 4.26
C GLU A 231 17.64 20.01 4.23
N TYR A 232 16.76 20.50 3.34
CA TYR A 232 15.43 19.91 3.18
C TYR A 232 15.51 18.45 2.74
N LEU A 233 16.32 18.13 1.72
CA LEU A 233 16.48 16.75 1.24
C LEU A 233 17.06 15.83 2.32
N ASP A 234 18.07 16.29 3.06
CA ASP A 234 18.69 15.53 4.14
C ASP A 234 17.71 15.19 5.27
N ILE A 235 16.75 16.09 5.56
CA ILE A 235 15.67 15.80 6.51
C ILE A 235 14.72 14.76 5.90
N MET A 236 14.31 14.93 4.64
CA MET A 236 13.33 14.04 3.99
C MET A 236 13.86 12.61 3.87
N ASP A 237 15.15 12.39 3.66
CA ASP A 237 15.78 11.07 3.55
C ASP A 237 15.77 10.26 4.86
N GLN A 238 15.44 10.90 5.99
CA GLN A 238 15.27 10.24 7.29
C GLN A 238 13.88 9.63 7.48
N TRP A 239 12.94 9.91 6.56
CA TRP A 239 11.52 9.56 6.65
C TRP A 239 11.03 8.72 5.47
#